data_AF-A0A524CSP6-F1
#
_entry.id   AF-A0A524CSP6-F1
#
_cell.length_a   1.000
_cell.length_b   1.000
_cell.length_c   1.000
_cell.angle_alpha   90.00
_cell.angle_beta   90.00
_cell.angle_gamma   90.00
#
_symmetry.space_group_name_H-M   'P 1'
#
loop_
_entity.id
_entity.type
_entity.pdbx_description
1 polymer ?
#
loop_
_entity_poly.entity_id
_entity_poly.type
_entity_poly.pdbx_seq_one_letter_code
_entity_poly.pdbx_strand_id
1 'polypeptide(L)'
;MSRCERKKVNWKDAMEELAQPADGKVAPAFKPHHGAVALTLIGREQPLGRYDLCEKMSVGEGTVRTLLKRLTESGYIEAEGKQGQALTTAGKALFDEMSRDIPLGYELDVRALVMHEYAYANLVKDKAQLISDGIRQRDEAIIQGGYGRAGATTIIQKDGSLVMPPNEFHILAEYEDETLLLIEALRPEDGDVIVIGSADELNLAREVSMAATMTLF
;
A
#
# COMPACT_ATOMS: atom_id res chain seq x y z
N MET A 1 13.65 8.56 -37.51
CA MET A 1 14.11 7.71 -36.39
C MET A 1 13.51 8.28 -35.11
N SER A 2 12.30 7.87 -34.77
CA SER A 2 11.62 8.32 -33.54
C SER A 2 12.10 7.43 -32.39
N ARG A 3 12.90 8.00 -31.50
CA ARG A 3 13.25 7.37 -30.22
C ARG A 3 11.98 7.45 -29.39
N CYS A 4 11.29 6.32 -29.28
CA CYS A 4 10.24 6.10 -28.30
C CYS A 4 10.85 6.41 -26.92
N GLU A 5 10.53 7.58 -26.36
CA GLU A 5 10.75 7.88 -24.96
C GLU A 5 9.95 6.84 -24.18
N ARG A 6 10.62 5.77 -23.74
CA ARG A 6 10.06 4.87 -22.74
C ARG A 6 9.74 5.74 -21.53
N LYS A 7 8.45 5.99 -21.28
CA LYS A 7 7.95 6.50 -20.00
C LYS A 7 8.74 5.78 -18.91
N LYS A 8 9.32 6.54 -17.98
CA LYS A 8 9.91 5.97 -16.78
C LYS A 8 8.74 5.32 -16.04
N VAL A 9 8.64 3.99 -16.14
CA VAL A 9 7.60 3.20 -15.47
C VAL A 9 7.86 3.41 -13.98
N ASN A 10 6.97 4.16 -13.31
CA ASN A 10 7.05 4.27 -11.86
C ASN A 10 6.56 2.96 -11.23
N TRP A 11 6.81 2.76 -9.94
CA TRP A 11 6.42 1.50 -9.29
C TRP A 11 4.91 1.19 -9.39
N LYS A 12 4.05 2.23 -9.43
CA LYS A 12 2.61 2.06 -9.61
C LYS A 12 2.26 1.54 -11.00
N ASP A 13 2.83 2.10 -12.06
CA ASP A 13 2.64 1.66 -13.43
C ASP A 13 3.02 0.17 -13.58
N ALA A 14 4.10 -0.27 -12.92
CA ALA A 14 4.50 -1.68 -12.91
C ALA A 14 3.46 -2.58 -12.21
N MET A 15 2.86 -2.12 -11.11
CA MET A 15 1.78 -2.86 -10.43
C MET A 15 0.49 -2.89 -11.25
N GLU A 16 0.18 -1.80 -11.97
CA GLU A 16 -0.94 -1.75 -12.90
C GLU A 16 -0.73 -2.72 -14.07
N GLU A 17 0.46 -2.76 -14.65
CA GLU A 17 0.84 -3.70 -15.72
C GLU A 17 0.74 -5.16 -15.27
N LEU A 18 1.20 -5.49 -14.05
CA LEU A 18 1.06 -6.84 -13.48
C LEU A 18 -0.39 -7.31 -13.42
N ALA A 19 -1.32 -6.40 -13.14
CA ALA A 19 -2.75 -6.68 -13.03
C ALA A 19 -3.48 -6.71 -14.39
N GLN A 20 -2.80 -6.42 -15.50
CA GLN A 20 -3.39 -6.51 -16.84
C GLN A 20 -3.51 -7.96 -17.33
N PRO A 21 -4.47 -8.23 -18.24
CA PRO A 21 -4.51 -9.49 -18.96
C PRO A 21 -3.20 -9.78 -19.71
N ALA A 22 -2.75 -11.04 -19.70
CA ALA A 22 -1.70 -11.49 -20.63
C ALA A 22 -2.34 -12.11 -21.88
N ASP A 23 -1.92 -11.67 -23.06
CA ASP A 23 -2.14 -12.33 -24.36
C ASP A 23 -3.53 -12.95 -24.54
N GLY A 24 -4.57 -12.11 -24.55
CA GLY A 24 -5.96 -12.52 -24.83
C GLY A 24 -6.67 -13.28 -23.70
N LYS A 25 -6.07 -13.35 -22.50
CA LYS A 25 -6.69 -13.98 -21.32
C LYS A 25 -7.58 -12.99 -20.56
N VAL A 26 -8.32 -13.49 -19.58
CA VAL A 26 -9.04 -12.65 -18.61
C VAL A 26 -8.03 -12.03 -17.64
N ALA A 27 -8.32 -10.82 -17.15
CA ALA A 27 -7.53 -10.19 -16.10
C ALA A 27 -7.41 -11.11 -14.86
N PRO A 28 -6.26 -11.13 -14.17
CA PRO A 28 -6.12 -11.88 -12.93
C PRO A 28 -7.09 -11.36 -11.86
N ALA A 29 -7.39 -12.21 -10.86
CA ALA A 29 -8.24 -11.83 -9.75
C ALA A 29 -7.61 -10.79 -8.81
N PHE A 30 -6.27 -10.72 -8.76
CA PHE A 30 -5.58 -9.71 -7.96
C PHE A 30 -5.64 -8.32 -8.62
N LYS A 31 -5.40 -7.29 -7.82
CA LYS A 31 -5.39 -5.87 -8.20
C LYS A 31 -3.98 -5.28 -8.00
N PRO A 32 -3.69 -4.10 -8.54
CA PRO A 32 -2.35 -3.49 -8.43
C PRO A 32 -1.84 -3.39 -6.99
N HIS A 33 -2.69 -3.03 -6.02
CA HIS A 33 -2.30 -2.92 -4.61
C HIS A 33 -1.89 -4.26 -3.99
N HIS A 34 -2.45 -5.40 -4.43
CA HIS A 34 -1.96 -6.71 -4.00
C HIS A 34 -0.52 -6.95 -4.47
N GLY A 35 -0.18 -6.48 -5.68
CA GLY A 35 1.19 -6.51 -6.18
C GLY A 35 2.13 -5.68 -5.33
N ALA A 36 1.72 -4.45 -4.98
CA ALA A 36 2.51 -3.56 -4.13
C ALA A 36 2.74 -4.15 -2.73
N VAL A 37 1.69 -4.72 -2.12
CA VAL A 37 1.81 -5.42 -0.82
C VAL A 37 2.75 -6.61 -0.92
N ALA A 38 2.60 -7.47 -1.93
CA ALA A 38 3.47 -8.64 -2.09
C ALA A 38 4.93 -8.24 -2.33
N LEU A 39 5.19 -7.23 -3.17
CA LEU A 39 6.55 -6.70 -3.39
C LEU A 39 7.15 -6.17 -2.08
N THR A 40 6.34 -5.47 -1.27
CA THR A 40 6.76 -4.95 0.03
C THR A 40 7.13 -6.07 1.00
N LEU A 41 6.28 -7.10 1.11
CA LEU A 41 6.51 -8.24 1.99
C LEU A 41 7.76 -9.03 1.58
N ILE A 42 7.90 -9.34 0.29
CA ILE A 42 9.09 -10.04 -0.22
C ILE A 42 10.34 -9.18 0.02
N GLY A 43 10.31 -7.89 -0.30
CA GLY A 43 11.46 -7.01 -0.12
C GLY A 43 11.95 -6.87 1.32
N ARG A 44 11.03 -6.97 2.30
CA ARG A 44 11.34 -6.86 3.73
C ARG A 44 11.68 -8.19 4.39
N GLU A 45 11.13 -9.30 3.91
CA GLU A 45 11.19 -10.60 4.59
C GLU A 45 11.90 -11.70 3.78
N GLN A 46 12.44 -11.37 2.60
CA GLN A 46 13.07 -12.36 1.72
C GLN A 46 14.18 -13.19 2.40
N PRO A 47 14.29 -14.48 2.04
CA PRO A 47 13.43 -15.19 1.10
C PRO A 47 12.05 -15.53 1.70
N LEU A 48 10.96 -15.12 1.02
CA LEU A 48 9.60 -15.32 1.53
C LEU A 48 8.94 -16.52 0.85
N GLY A 49 8.41 -17.46 1.66
CA GLY A 49 7.73 -18.64 1.18
C GLY A 49 6.36 -18.34 0.58
N ARG A 50 5.90 -19.18 -0.37
CA ARG A 50 4.54 -19.06 -0.93
C ARG A 50 3.45 -19.20 0.15
N TYR A 51 3.62 -20.15 1.07
CA TYR A 51 2.65 -20.38 2.14
C TYR A 51 2.57 -19.17 3.08
N ASP A 52 3.73 -18.65 3.50
CA ASP A 52 3.82 -17.45 4.33
C ASP A 52 3.17 -16.24 3.63
N LEU A 53 3.39 -16.07 2.32
CA LEU A 53 2.73 -15.02 1.56
C LEU A 53 1.21 -15.24 1.50
N CYS A 54 0.72 -16.47 1.33
CA CYS A 54 -0.71 -16.76 1.37
C CYS A 54 -1.35 -16.38 2.71
N GLU A 55 -0.69 -16.67 3.83
CA GLU A 55 -1.18 -16.30 5.18
C GLU A 55 -1.16 -14.78 5.42
N LYS A 56 -0.31 -14.06 4.71
CA LYS A 56 -0.17 -12.60 4.77
C LYS A 56 -0.99 -11.86 3.70
N MET A 57 -1.89 -12.50 2.98
CA MET A 57 -2.75 -11.82 2.00
C MET A 57 -4.21 -12.12 2.31
N SER A 58 -5.12 -11.19 1.99
CA SER A 58 -6.56 -11.43 2.15
C SER A 58 -7.16 -12.26 1.00
N VAL A 59 -6.40 -12.38 -0.10
CA VAL A 59 -6.80 -13.14 -1.30
C VAL A 59 -6.44 -14.62 -1.22
N GLY A 60 -7.27 -15.47 -1.86
CA GLY A 60 -7.06 -16.92 -1.85
C GLY A 60 -5.78 -17.40 -2.55
N GLU A 61 -5.33 -18.62 -2.20
CA GLU A 61 -4.06 -19.22 -2.68
C GLU A 61 -3.90 -19.20 -4.21
N GLY A 62 -4.98 -19.46 -4.97
CA GLY A 62 -4.95 -19.41 -6.43
C GLY A 62 -4.58 -18.02 -6.98
N THR A 63 -5.03 -16.97 -6.31
CA THR A 63 -4.72 -15.57 -6.61
C THR A 63 -3.27 -15.25 -6.28
N VAL A 64 -2.77 -15.66 -5.10
CA VAL A 64 -1.37 -15.49 -4.69
C VAL A 64 -0.42 -16.22 -5.63
N ARG A 65 -0.74 -17.46 -6.03
CA ARG A 65 0.05 -18.22 -7.01
C ARG A 65 0.14 -17.49 -8.35
N THR A 66 -0.97 -16.91 -8.79
CA THR A 66 -1.00 -16.11 -10.03
C THR A 66 -0.18 -14.84 -9.88
N LEU A 67 -0.26 -14.16 -8.74
CA LEU A 67 0.53 -12.96 -8.44
C LEU A 67 2.04 -13.25 -8.45
N LEU A 68 2.49 -14.28 -7.72
CA LEU A 68 3.90 -14.70 -7.72
C LEU A 68 4.37 -15.02 -9.13
N LYS A 69 3.58 -15.78 -9.89
CA LYS A 69 3.90 -16.08 -11.29
C LYS A 69 4.10 -14.81 -12.11
N ARG A 70 3.22 -13.81 -11.98
CA ARG A 70 3.31 -12.54 -12.72
C ARG A 70 4.55 -11.73 -12.32
N LEU A 71 4.88 -11.69 -11.04
CA LEU A 71 6.10 -11.05 -10.55
C LEU A 71 7.36 -11.74 -11.10
N THR A 72 7.37 -13.08 -11.17
CA THR A 72 8.48 -13.85 -11.76
C THR A 72 8.59 -13.62 -13.27
N GLU A 73 7.48 -13.69 -14.00
CA GLU A 73 7.45 -13.47 -15.47
C GLU A 73 7.87 -12.04 -15.84
N SER A 74 7.59 -11.06 -14.98
CA SER A 74 8.02 -9.66 -15.15
C SER A 74 9.46 -9.42 -14.67
N GLY A 75 10.14 -10.45 -14.17
CA GLY A 75 11.53 -10.39 -13.73
C GLY A 75 11.75 -9.63 -12.43
N TYR A 76 10.72 -9.41 -11.60
CA TYR A 76 10.86 -8.71 -10.32
C TYR A 76 11.26 -9.63 -9.17
N ILE A 77 10.89 -10.91 -9.24
CA ILE A 77 11.29 -11.90 -8.23
C ILE A 77 11.90 -13.14 -8.89
N GLU A 78 12.75 -13.81 -8.13
CA GLU A 78 13.30 -15.11 -8.49
C GLU A 78 13.23 -16.08 -7.32
N ALA A 79 13.27 -17.37 -7.62
CA ALA A 79 13.29 -18.40 -6.60
C ALA A 79 14.63 -18.36 -5.84
N GLU A 80 14.55 -18.30 -4.51
CA GLU A 80 15.72 -18.39 -3.64
C GLU A 80 15.53 -19.52 -2.62
N GLY A 81 16.49 -20.44 -2.58
CA GLY A 81 16.40 -21.65 -1.78
C GLY A 81 15.35 -22.65 -2.27
N LYS A 82 14.78 -23.44 -1.35
CA LYS A 82 13.87 -24.55 -1.71
C LYS A 82 12.43 -24.12 -2.01
N GLN A 83 11.93 -23.07 -1.36
CA GLN A 83 10.53 -22.61 -1.49
C GLN A 83 10.34 -21.10 -1.37
N GLY A 84 11.42 -20.33 -1.22
CA GLY A 84 11.36 -18.88 -1.05
C GLY A 84 11.43 -18.13 -2.37
N GLN A 85 11.01 -16.88 -2.35
CA GLN A 85 11.23 -15.92 -3.42
C GLN A 85 12.00 -14.71 -2.87
N ALA A 86 12.89 -14.18 -3.68
CA ALA A 86 13.64 -12.96 -3.40
C ALA A 86 13.50 -11.96 -4.57
N LEU A 87 13.75 -10.69 -4.30
CA LEU A 87 13.79 -9.65 -5.30
C LEU A 87 15.01 -9.85 -6.21
N THR A 88 14.79 -9.77 -7.52
CA THR A 88 15.89 -9.62 -8.48
C THR A 88 16.50 -8.22 -8.36
N THR A 89 17.55 -7.91 -9.14
CA THR A 89 18.04 -6.52 -9.26
C THR A 89 16.95 -5.54 -9.72
N ALA A 90 16.08 -5.96 -10.64
CA ALA A 90 14.97 -5.13 -11.12
C ALA A 90 13.88 -4.97 -10.04
N GLY A 91 13.55 -6.04 -9.33
CA GLY A 91 12.60 -5.99 -8.21
C GLY A 91 13.11 -5.14 -7.05
N LYS A 92 14.41 -5.19 -6.76
CA LYS A 92 15.05 -4.36 -5.74
C LYS A 92 14.94 -2.87 -6.11
N ALA A 93 15.23 -2.51 -7.35
CA ALA A 93 15.08 -1.13 -7.81
C ALA A 93 13.63 -0.63 -7.68
N LEU A 94 12.65 -1.49 -7.99
CA LEU A 94 11.22 -1.19 -7.85
C LEU A 94 10.80 -1.02 -6.39
N PHE A 95 11.25 -1.93 -5.52
CA PHE A 95 11.01 -1.88 -4.08
C PHE A 95 11.66 -0.64 -3.44
N ASP A 96 12.88 -0.28 -3.85
CA ASP A 96 13.58 0.90 -3.35
C ASP A 96 12.90 2.19 -3.82
N GLU A 97 12.28 2.22 -5.00
CA GLU A 97 11.44 3.32 -5.46
C GLU A 97 10.17 3.46 -4.61
N MET A 98 9.43 2.37 -4.45
CA MET A 98 8.25 2.35 -3.61
C MET A 98 8.58 2.68 -2.15
N SER A 99 9.74 2.28 -1.63
CA SER A 99 10.17 2.58 -0.26
C SER A 99 10.63 4.03 -0.08
N ARG A 100 10.96 4.76 -1.15
CA ARG A 100 11.17 6.22 -1.06
C ARG A 100 9.83 6.95 -0.93
N ASP A 101 8.83 6.47 -1.66
CA ASP A 101 7.49 7.04 -1.68
C ASP A 101 6.68 6.67 -0.42
N ILE A 102 6.82 5.42 0.05
CA ILE A 102 6.10 4.81 1.17
C ILE A 102 7.11 4.10 2.10
N PRO A 103 7.92 4.84 2.86
CA PRO A 103 9.01 4.26 3.65
C PRO A 103 8.54 3.39 4.80
N LEU A 104 7.40 3.72 5.41
CA LEU A 104 6.90 3.08 6.62
C LEU A 104 5.44 2.67 6.48
N GLY A 105 5.13 1.53 7.10
CA GLY A 105 3.79 0.98 7.13
C GLY A 105 3.65 0.02 8.30
N TYR A 106 2.67 0.24 9.17
CA TYR A 106 2.48 -0.52 10.41
C TYR A 106 1.00 -0.78 10.70
N GLU A 107 0.73 -1.92 11.34
CA GLU A 107 -0.49 -2.10 12.11
C GLU A 107 -0.39 -1.23 13.37
N LEU A 108 -1.40 -0.41 13.64
CA LEU A 108 -1.43 0.48 14.80
C LEU A 108 -2.82 0.43 15.43
N ASP A 109 -2.87 0.49 16.77
CA ASP A 109 -4.12 0.60 17.51
C ASP A 109 -4.60 2.05 17.53
N VAL A 110 -5.18 2.49 16.42
CA VAL A 110 -5.71 3.85 16.22
C VAL A 110 -7.23 3.83 16.01
N ARG A 111 -7.92 2.98 16.79
CA ARG A 111 -9.35 2.69 16.61
C ARG A 111 -10.25 3.92 16.61
N ALA A 112 -9.93 4.97 17.36
CA ALA A 112 -10.75 6.19 17.36
C ALA A 112 -10.65 6.99 16.05
N LEU A 113 -9.60 6.76 15.24
CA LEU A 113 -9.39 7.43 13.95
C LEU A 113 -9.98 6.67 12.77
N VAL A 114 -10.53 5.46 12.97
CA VAL A 114 -10.99 4.58 11.89
C VAL A 114 -12.38 3.99 12.18
N MET A 115 -12.98 3.35 11.15
CA MET A 115 -14.34 2.82 11.23
C MET A 115 -14.43 1.31 11.50
N HIS A 116 -13.31 0.58 11.41
CA HIS A 116 -13.27 -0.89 11.44
C HIS A 116 -12.21 -1.40 12.43
N GLU A 117 -12.25 -2.69 12.73
CA GLU A 117 -11.51 -3.31 13.85
C GLU A 117 -9.99 -3.16 13.76
N TYR A 118 -9.42 -3.40 12.58
CA TYR A 118 -7.98 -3.35 12.32
C TYR A 118 -7.62 -2.11 11.52
N ALA A 119 -6.48 -1.50 11.84
CA ALA A 119 -5.95 -0.34 11.13
C ALA A 119 -4.50 -0.57 10.70
N TYR A 120 -4.19 -0.17 9.47
CA TYR A 120 -2.83 -0.22 8.93
C TYR A 120 -2.48 1.15 8.34
N ALA A 121 -1.50 1.83 8.93
CA ALA A 121 -1.09 3.16 8.57
C ALA A 121 0.16 3.13 7.69
N ASN A 122 0.09 3.74 6.50
CA ASN A 122 1.24 3.99 5.62
C ASN A 122 1.65 5.47 5.72
N LEU A 123 2.94 5.74 5.86
CA LEU A 123 3.51 7.07 5.66
C LEU A 123 3.84 7.27 4.19
N VAL A 124 3.36 8.35 3.59
CA VAL A 124 3.55 8.71 2.18
C VAL A 124 4.26 10.05 2.10
N LYS A 125 5.42 10.08 1.44
CA LYS A 125 6.30 11.26 1.43
C LYS A 125 5.86 12.32 0.43
N ASP A 126 5.78 13.58 0.88
CA ASP A 126 5.59 14.78 0.04
C ASP A 126 4.38 14.71 -0.92
N LYS A 127 3.22 14.30 -0.38
CA LYS A 127 1.94 14.17 -1.12
C LYS A 127 0.78 14.99 -0.55
N ALA A 128 1.00 15.76 0.51
CA ALA A 128 -0.04 16.56 1.17
C ALA A 128 -0.84 17.45 0.19
N GLN A 129 -0.16 18.05 -0.78
CA GLN A 129 -0.71 18.91 -1.82
C GLN A 129 -1.70 18.21 -2.77
N LEU A 130 -1.72 16.87 -2.80
CA LEU A 130 -2.65 16.09 -3.61
C LEU A 130 -3.95 15.75 -2.86
N ILE A 131 -4.02 16.07 -1.56
CA ILE A 131 -5.17 15.79 -0.71
C ILE A 131 -6.06 17.04 -0.59
N SER A 132 -7.33 16.90 -0.97
CA SER A 132 -8.37 17.90 -0.70
C SER A 132 -9.13 17.60 0.59
N ASP A 133 -9.71 16.41 0.67
CA ASP A 133 -10.71 16.03 1.69
C ASP A 133 -10.59 14.56 2.16
N GLY A 134 -9.67 13.78 1.58
CA GLY A 134 -9.49 12.35 1.89
C GLY A 134 -10.59 11.43 1.33
N ILE A 135 -11.61 11.97 0.63
CA ILE A 135 -12.74 11.18 0.12
C ILE A 135 -12.27 10.18 -0.93
N ARG A 136 -11.34 10.57 -1.82
CA ARG A 136 -10.80 9.67 -2.85
C ARG A 136 -10.10 8.45 -2.24
N GLN A 137 -9.32 8.64 -1.17
CA GLN A 137 -8.64 7.56 -0.47
C GLN A 137 -9.64 6.64 0.23
N ARG A 138 -10.63 7.21 0.92
CA ARG A 138 -11.70 6.45 1.58
C ARG A 138 -12.50 5.63 0.58
N ASP A 139 -12.93 6.23 -0.51
CA ASP A 139 -13.77 5.58 -1.52
C ASP A 139 -12.99 4.46 -2.22
N GLU A 140 -11.70 4.64 -2.51
CA GLU A 140 -10.86 3.57 -3.05
C GLU A 140 -10.77 2.38 -2.08
N ALA A 141 -10.55 2.62 -0.78
CA ALA A 141 -10.52 1.56 0.21
C ALA A 141 -11.86 0.80 0.30
N ILE A 142 -12.99 1.52 0.23
CA ILE A 142 -14.33 0.92 0.20
C ILE A 142 -14.55 0.09 -1.07
N ILE A 143 -14.11 0.59 -2.23
CA ILE A 143 -14.24 -0.12 -3.51
C ILE A 143 -13.45 -1.44 -3.49
N GLN A 144 -12.23 -1.42 -2.94
CA GLN A 144 -11.38 -2.60 -2.93
C GLN A 144 -11.73 -3.60 -1.80
N GLY A 145 -12.10 -3.13 -0.62
CA GLY A 145 -12.37 -4.00 0.53
C GLY A 145 -13.84 -4.32 0.80
N GLY A 146 -14.77 -3.56 0.20
CA GLY A 146 -16.21 -3.76 0.33
C GLY A 146 -16.89 -2.76 1.28
N TYR A 147 -18.09 -2.34 0.88
CA TYR A 147 -18.92 -1.43 1.66
C TYR A 147 -19.28 -2.00 3.04
N GLY A 148 -19.07 -1.20 4.08
CA GLY A 148 -19.34 -1.58 5.46
C GLY A 148 -18.32 -2.52 6.08
N ARG A 149 -17.22 -2.85 5.38
CA ARG A 149 -16.15 -3.75 5.86
C ARG A 149 -14.75 -3.18 5.75
N ALA A 150 -14.59 -2.14 4.92
CA ALA A 150 -13.34 -1.44 4.72
C ALA A 150 -13.55 0.08 4.65
N GLY A 151 -12.47 0.81 4.87
CA GLY A 151 -12.44 2.27 4.78
C GLY A 151 -11.01 2.78 4.85
N ALA A 152 -10.85 4.10 4.72
CA ALA A 152 -9.58 4.74 5.01
C ALA A 152 -9.79 6.14 5.60
N THR A 153 -8.85 6.52 6.46
CA THR A 153 -8.69 7.86 7.02
C THR A 153 -7.39 8.44 6.49
N THR A 154 -7.41 9.71 6.09
CA THR A 154 -6.23 10.43 5.58
C THR A 154 -5.89 11.57 6.51
N ILE A 155 -4.64 11.66 6.93
CA ILE A 155 -4.11 12.69 7.83
C ILE A 155 -2.89 13.30 7.16
N ILE A 156 -2.71 14.60 7.29
CA ILE A 156 -1.59 15.35 6.72
C ILE A 156 -0.72 15.90 7.84
N GLN A 157 0.60 15.83 7.68
CA GLN A 157 1.53 16.55 8.52
C GLN A 157 1.75 17.95 7.92
N LYS A 158 1.33 18.99 8.66
CA LYS A 158 1.36 20.38 8.22
C LYS A 158 1.73 21.30 9.38
N ASP A 159 2.72 22.16 9.16
CA ASP A 159 3.18 23.16 10.14
C ASP A 159 3.46 22.54 11.53
N GLY A 160 4.10 21.36 11.54
CA GLY A 160 4.42 20.62 12.76
C GLY A 160 3.24 19.89 13.42
N SER A 161 2.05 19.88 12.82
CA SER A 161 0.85 19.25 13.37
C SER A 161 0.23 18.21 12.44
N LEU A 162 -0.38 17.17 13.02
CA LEU A 162 -1.26 16.25 12.28
C LEU A 162 -2.66 16.85 12.16
N VAL A 163 -3.12 17.00 10.91
CA VAL A 163 -4.42 17.56 10.58
C VAL A 163 -5.23 16.64 9.68
N MET A 164 -6.53 16.51 9.97
CA MET A 164 -7.47 15.79 9.13
C MET A 164 -8.18 16.78 8.18
N PRO A 165 -8.11 16.57 6.86
CA PRO A 165 -8.82 17.39 5.88
C PRO A 165 -10.33 17.10 5.88
N PRO A 166 -11.18 17.97 5.29
CA PRO A 166 -10.83 19.25 4.67
C PRO A 166 -10.73 20.42 5.65
N ASN A 167 -11.22 20.29 6.89
CA ASN A 167 -11.41 21.41 7.82
C ASN A 167 -10.15 21.80 8.64
N GLU A 168 -8.96 21.35 8.23
CA GLU A 168 -7.72 21.49 9.02
C GLU A 168 -7.91 21.06 10.49
N PHE A 169 -8.64 19.95 10.70
CA PHE A 169 -8.96 19.49 12.03
C PHE A 169 -7.71 18.91 12.71
N HIS A 170 -7.18 19.61 13.72
CA HIS A 170 -6.01 19.16 14.49
C HIS A 170 -6.38 17.97 15.38
N ILE A 171 -5.92 16.78 15.01
CA ILE A 171 -6.38 15.53 15.64
C ILE A 171 -5.88 15.38 17.09
N LEU A 172 -4.78 16.03 17.46
CA LEU A 172 -4.19 15.97 18.81
C LEU A 172 -5.19 16.38 19.91
N ALA A 173 -6.09 17.32 19.61
CA ALA A 173 -7.01 17.86 20.60
C ALA A 173 -8.12 16.87 21.02
N GLU A 174 -8.49 15.95 20.14
CA GLU A 174 -9.61 14.99 20.34
C GLU A 174 -9.12 13.53 20.42
N TYR A 175 -7.95 13.23 19.84
CA TYR A 175 -7.38 11.89 19.68
C TYR A 175 -5.90 11.89 20.11
N GLU A 176 -5.62 12.27 21.35
CA GLU A 176 -4.24 12.45 21.85
C GLU A 176 -3.42 11.16 21.74
N ASP A 177 -3.93 10.04 22.27
CA ASP A 177 -3.23 8.76 22.30
C ASP A 177 -2.91 8.25 20.89
N GLU A 178 -3.88 8.28 19.97
CA GLU A 178 -3.67 7.86 18.58
C GLU A 178 -2.70 8.80 17.85
N THR A 179 -2.79 10.10 18.11
CA THR A 179 -1.87 11.09 17.52
C THR A 179 -0.43 10.84 17.95
N LEU A 180 -0.19 10.58 19.24
CA LEU A 180 1.13 10.27 19.77
C LEU A 180 1.68 8.97 19.17
N LEU A 181 0.85 7.93 19.06
CA LEU A 181 1.23 6.66 18.43
C LEU A 181 1.65 6.84 16.96
N LEU A 182 0.89 7.64 16.19
CA LEU A 182 1.24 7.97 14.81
C LEU A 182 2.59 8.70 14.70
N ILE A 183 2.83 9.69 15.56
CA ILE A 183 4.08 10.47 15.58
C ILE A 183 5.26 9.58 15.94
N GLU A 184 5.12 8.73 16.96
CA GLU A 184 6.20 7.86 17.42
C GLU A 184 6.56 6.81 16.35
N ALA A 185 5.55 6.16 15.77
CA ALA A 185 5.73 5.07 14.81
C ALA A 185 6.19 5.55 13.43
N LEU A 186 5.62 6.65 12.92
CA LEU A 186 5.84 7.09 11.55
C LEU A 186 6.81 8.27 11.44
N ARG A 187 6.93 9.12 12.47
CA ARG A 187 7.77 10.33 12.46
C ARG A 187 7.58 11.17 11.19
N PRO A 188 6.34 11.58 10.88
CA PRO A 188 6.04 12.32 9.67
C PRO A 188 6.71 13.69 9.66
N GLU A 189 7.07 14.17 8.49
CA GLU A 189 7.58 15.52 8.22
C GLU A 189 6.53 16.35 7.48
N ASP A 190 6.62 17.68 7.56
CA ASP A 190 5.68 18.56 6.87
C ASP A 190 5.64 18.26 5.37
N GLY A 191 4.43 18.07 4.83
CA GLY A 191 4.19 17.63 3.45
C GLY A 191 3.91 16.12 3.32
N ASP A 192 4.18 15.33 4.36
CA ASP A 192 3.83 13.92 4.39
C ASP A 192 2.34 13.69 4.62
N VAL A 193 1.88 12.52 4.19
CA VAL A 193 0.51 12.04 4.38
C VAL A 193 0.56 10.71 5.10
N ILE A 194 -0.30 10.53 6.10
CA ILE A 194 -0.58 9.24 6.71
C ILE A 194 -1.90 8.74 6.15
N VAL A 195 -1.87 7.62 5.44
CA VAL A 195 -3.06 6.92 4.96
C VAL A 195 -3.29 5.70 5.83
N ILE A 196 -4.41 5.70 6.55
CA ILE A 196 -4.79 4.61 7.46
C ILE A 196 -5.92 3.85 6.81
N GLY A 197 -5.65 2.66 6.26
CA GLY A 197 -6.69 1.74 5.84
C GLY A 197 -7.21 0.96 7.03
N SER A 198 -8.52 0.72 7.08
CA SER A 198 -9.13 -0.09 8.13
C SER A 198 -10.06 -1.14 7.56
N ALA A 199 -10.13 -2.30 8.20
CA ALA A 199 -11.03 -3.38 7.83
C ALA A 199 -11.32 -4.34 9.01
N ASP A 200 -12.27 -5.25 8.82
CA ASP A 200 -12.59 -6.33 9.79
C ASP A 200 -11.50 -7.41 9.87
N GLU A 201 -10.52 -7.40 8.97
CA GLU A 201 -9.39 -8.33 8.93
C GLU A 201 -8.08 -7.57 8.69
N LEU A 202 -7.03 -7.90 9.44
CA LEU A 202 -5.74 -7.20 9.38
C LEU A 202 -5.11 -7.19 7.98
N ASN A 203 -5.07 -8.34 7.31
CA ASN A 203 -4.48 -8.43 5.96
C ASN A 203 -5.24 -7.52 4.98
N LEU A 204 -6.57 -7.48 5.09
CA LEU A 204 -7.40 -6.60 4.27
C LEU A 204 -7.15 -5.13 4.62
N ALA A 205 -7.01 -4.77 5.91
CA ALA A 205 -6.68 -3.41 6.33
C ALA A 205 -5.37 -2.91 5.69
N ARG A 206 -4.32 -3.75 5.66
CA ARG A 206 -3.06 -3.46 4.96
C ARG A 206 -3.27 -3.25 3.45
N GLU A 207 -4.04 -4.14 2.82
CA GLU A 207 -4.26 -4.10 1.37
C GLU A 207 -5.09 -2.88 0.93
N VAL A 208 -6.16 -2.53 1.66
CA VAL A 208 -6.96 -1.33 1.37
C VAL A 208 -6.22 -0.04 1.73
N SER A 209 -5.35 -0.08 2.75
CA SER A 209 -4.43 1.02 3.05
C SER A 209 -3.49 1.29 1.87
N MET A 210 -2.93 0.23 1.28
CA MET A 210 -2.09 0.34 0.08
C MET A 210 -2.91 0.81 -1.13
N ALA A 211 -4.14 0.30 -1.33
CA ALA A 211 -5.02 0.76 -2.41
C ALA A 211 -5.31 2.28 -2.31
N ALA A 212 -5.70 2.74 -1.12
CA ALA A 212 -5.91 4.16 -0.85
C ALA A 212 -4.63 4.97 -1.08
N THR A 213 -3.47 4.48 -0.62
CA THR A 213 -2.17 5.12 -0.81
C THR A 213 -1.82 5.29 -2.29
N MET A 214 -2.08 4.28 -3.12
CA MET A 214 -1.78 4.31 -4.56
C MET A 214 -2.55 5.40 -5.32
N THR A 215 -3.62 5.97 -4.76
CA THR A 215 -4.35 7.09 -5.39
C THR A 215 -3.53 8.39 -5.47
N LEU A 216 -2.39 8.45 -4.78
CA LEU A 216 -1.45 9.60 -4.72
C LEU A 216 -0.34 9.56 -5.77
N PHE A 217 -0.39 8.58 -6.69
CA PHE A 217 0.63 8.32 -7.71
C PHE A 217 0.05 8.16 -9.12
#